data_AF-A0A9Q0JJK3-F1
#
_entry.id   AF-A0A9Q0JJK3-F1
#
_cell.length_a   1.000
_cell.length_b   1.000
_cell.length_c   1.000
_cell.angle_alpha   90.00
_cell.angle_beta   90.00
_cell.angle_gamma   90.00
#
_symmetry.space_group_name_H-M   'P 1'
#
loop_
_entity.id
_entity.type
_entity.pdbx_description
1 polymer ?
#
loop_
_entity_poly.entity_id
_entity_poly.type
_entity_poly.pdbx_seq_one_letter_code
_entity_poly.pdbx_strand_id
1 'polypeptide(L)'
;VYHGDVECRQKMTTLFIEFGLPNLGLLMQEEIEECGYVKGVGYIWIKQKKRDTSVIKVDRLQISCATQVTARIEHKKIKSVTGIKAKEYMVWVNLSEVFVDEKKPDFITFKAALGFTRSFALSLFTPEAITGFFAARSKGHHNKVDEEGKKAPRPTTPTPNLLAPKLQRGREVSVVTQAMKAKAEVFYGDETCREKFMLLLAEIGLPNGLLTLEEIEEYGYVKDTGFVWLRHRKKREYYKFENTVVFYDTEVTAYFERNKIKNLTGVKAREFLIWITLSEISVNDNNPRAALITFKTTAGLSKSFPLSLFEVIVADKE
;
A
#
# COMPACT_ATOMS: atom_id res chain seq x y z
N VAL A 1 -6.72 10.73 35.85
CA VAL A 1 -7.32 11.50 34.73
C VAL A 1 -6.59 12.82 34.67
N TYR A 2 -6.36 13.35 33.48
CA TYR A 2 -5.69 14.62 33.24
C TYR A 2 -6.53 15.42 32.24
N HIS A 3 -6.41 16.75 32.27
CA HIS A 3 -7.26 17.65 31.50
C HIS A 3 -6.45 18.68 30.73
N GLY A 4 -6.93 19.05 29.55
CA GLY A 4 -6.27 20.00 28.67
C GLY A 4 -5.12 19.41 27.85
N ASP A 5 -4.89 20.03 26.69
CA ASP A 5 -4.13 19.44 25.60
C ASP A 5 -2.65 19.19 25.95
N VAL A 6 -1.99 20.17 26.58
CA VAL A 6 -0.56 20.11 26.92
C VAL A 6 -0.27 19.03 27.97
N GLU A 7 -1.02 19.01 29.08
CA GLU A 7 -0.81 18.00 30.13
C GLU A 7 -1.08 16.60 29.57
N CYS A 8 -2.17 16.42 28.82
CA CYS A 8 -2.49 15.11 28.27
C CYS A 8 -1.46 14.56 27.29
N ARG A 9 -0.92 15.41 26.40
CA ARG A 9 0.22 15.02 25.54
C ARG A 9 1.41 14.56 26.36
N GLN A 10 1.79 15.33 27.37
CA GLN A 10 2.94 15.02 28.22
C GLN A 10 2.74 13.67 28.94
N LYS A 11 1.63 13.51 29.67
CA LYS A 11 1.34 12.30 30.45
C LYS A 11 1.27 11.05 29.59
N MET A 12 0.64 11.12 28.42
CA MET A 12 0.55 9.98 27.50
C MET A 12 1.88 9.68 26.79
N THR A 13 2.69 10.70 26.46
CA THR A 13 4.03 10.48 25.90
C THR A 13 4.93 9.77 26.90
N THR A 14 4.93 10.20 28.17
CA THR A 14 5.62 9.51 29.26
C THR A 14 5.13 8.06 29.38
N LEU A 15 3.81 7.83 29.38
CA LEU A 15 3.23 6.49 29.47
C LEU A 15 3.66 5.58 28.31
N PHE A 16 3.69 6.07 27.06
CA PHE A 16 4.17 5.27 25.93
C PHE A 16 5.65 4.87 26.12
N ILE A 17 6.49 5.80 26.55
CA ILE A 17 7.92 5.56 26.80
C ILE A 17 8.13 4.56 27.96
N GLU A 18 7.39 4.69 29.07
CA GLU A 18 7.41 3.73 30.19
C GLU A 18 7.09 2.30 29.74
N PHE A 19 6.19 2.16 28.77
CA PHE A 19 5.82 0.87 28.19
C PHE A 19 6.70 0.45 27.01
N GLY A 20 7.79 1.15 26.70
CA GLY A 20 8.74 0.78 25.64
C GLY A 20 8.24 1.05 24.21
N LEU A 21 7.32 2.00 24.05
CA LEU A 21 6.83 2.49 22.75
C LEU A 21 7.44 3.87 22.45
N PRO A 22 7.62 4.24 21.17
CA PRO A 22 8.07 5.58 20.79
C PRO A 22 7.00 6.64 21.10
N ASN A 23 7.34 7.91 20.84
CA ASN A 23 6.36 9.00 20.89
C ASN A 23 5.29 8.81 19.80
N LEU A 24 4.17 8.20 20.16
CA LEU A 24 3.00 8.03 19.31
C LEU A 24 2.10 9.27 19.30
N GLY A 25 2.70 10.47 19.23
CA GLY A 25 2.01 11.77 19.17
C GLY A 25 1.02 11.91 17.99
N LEU A 26 1.15 11.07 16.96
CA LEU A 26 0.13 10.90 15.91
C LEU A 26 -1.25 10.44 16.41
N LEU A 27 -1.30 9.65 17.49
CA LEU A 27 -2.55 9.24 18.14
C LEU A 27 -3.16 10.39 18.97
N MET A 28 -2.36 11.44 19.22
CA MET A 28 -2.69 12.66 19.96
C MET A 28 -2.97 13.80 18.96
N GLN A 29 -4.16 13.85 18.34
CA GLN A 29 -4.54 14.98 17.47
C GLN A 29 -4.78 16.27 18.28
N GLU A 30 -4.96 17.42 17.64
CA GLU A 30 -5.20 18.72 18.30
C GLU A 30 -6.50 18.74 19.14
N GLU A 31 -6.58 19.65 20.12
CA GLU A 31 -7.76 19.88 20.97
C GLU A 31 -8.15 18.68 21.88
N ILE A 32 -7.16 18.08 22.57
CA ILE A 32 -7.44 17.10 23.63
C ILE A 32 -8.04 17.81 24.85
N GLU A 33 -9.23 17.37 25.26
CA GLU A 33 -9.95 17.89 26.44
C GLU A 33 -9.56 17.13 27.71
N GLU A 34 -9.42 15.81 27.60
CA GLU A 34 -9.22 14.88 28.71
C GLU A 34 -8.49 13.64 28.23
N CYS A 35 -7.73 13.02 29.13
CA CYS A 35 -7.15 11.71 28.93
C CYS A 35 -7.00 10.97 30.26
N GLY A 36 -6.87 9.64 30.19
CA GLY A 36 -6.66 8.85 31.39
C GLY A 36 -6.10 7.46 31.14
N TYR A 37 -5.63 6.87 32.22
CA TYR A 37 -4.99 5.56 32.26
C TYR A 37 -5.39 4.82 33.54
N VAL A 38 -5.73 3.53 33.42
CA VAL A 38 -6.03 2.64 34.55
C VAL A 38 -4.94 1.58 34.67
N LYS A 39 -3.99 1.82 35.59
CA LYS A 39 -2.76 1.02 35.74
C LYS A 39 -2.98 -0.48 35.88
N GLY A 40 -4.01 -0.91 36.62
CA GLY A 40 -4.29 -2.33 36.87
C GLY A 40 -4.80 -3.13 35.66
N VAL A 41 -5.25 -2.47 34.58
CA VAL A 41 -5.85 -3.16 33.41
C VAL A 41 -5.29 -2.68 32.07
N GLY A 42 -4.24 -1.84 32.08
CA GLY A 42 -3.63 -1.29 30.87
C GLY A 42 -4.52 -0.31 30.08
N TYR A 43 -5.71 0.03 30.56
CA TYR A 43 -6.70 0.77 29.74
C TYR A 43 -6.36 2.26 29.66
N ILE A 44 -6.28 2.80 28.45
CA ILE A 44 -6.10 4.23 28.15
C ILE A 44 -7.28 4.82 27.39
N TRP A 45 -7.57 6.09 27.61
CA TRP A 45 -8.48 6.88 26.77
C TRP A 45 -7.96 8.30 26.53
N ILE A 46 -8.37 8.85 25.40
CA ILE A 46 -8.11 10.23 24.98
C ILE A 46 -9.43 10.78 24.43
N LYS A 47 -9.85 11.95 24.92
CA LYS A 47 -11.04 12.67 24.48
C LYS A 47 -10.62 13.95 23.75
N GLN A 48 -11.07 14.11 22.52
CA GLN A 48 -10.79 15.23 21.63
C GLN A 48 -12.07 15.98 21.32
N LYS A 49 -11.99 17.31 21.23
CA LYS A 49 -13.14 18.22 21.00
C LYS A 49 -13.88 17.94 19.68
N LYS A 50 -13.16 17.45 18.66
CA LYS A 50 -13.69 17.11 17.33
C LYS A 50 -12.97 15.89 16.76
N ARG A 51 -13.58 15.20 15.79
CA ARG A 51 -12.86 14.24 14.95
C ARG A 51 -11.84 15.01 14.11
N ASP A 52 -10.57 14.63 14.16
CA ASP A 52 -9.56 15.11 13.23
C ASP A 52 -9.20 14.00 12.21
N THR A 53 -8.78 14.41 11.03
CA THR A 53 -8.32 13.52 9.95
C THR A 53 -7.06 14.12 9.37
N SER A 54 -5.92 13.74 9.93
CA SER A 54 -4.62 14.27 9.58
C SER A 54 -3.88 13.36 8.60
N VAL A 55 -3.36 13.99 7.54
CA VAL A 55 -2.40 13.37 6.62
C VAL A 55 -1.02 13.48 7.25
N ILE A 56 -0.50 12.38 7.79
CA ILE A 56 0.79 12.35 8.44
C ILE A 56 1.85 12.10 7.35
N LYS A 57 2.72 13.09 7.13
CA LYS A 57 3.93 13.04 6.29
C LYS A 57 5.01 12.05 6.75
N VAL A 58 4.73 11.15 7.71
CA VAL A 58 5.49 9.90 7.88
C VAL A 58 4.95 8.92 6.84
N ASP A 59 5.67 8.77 5.73
CA ASP A 59 5.34 7.85 4.64
C ASP A 59 3.86 7.93 4.16
N ARG A 60 3.35 9.17 4.07
CA ARG A 60 1.98 9.55 3.66
C ARG A 60 0.84 8.82 4.41
N LEU A 61 1.08 8.28 5.59
CA LEU A 61 0.08 7.63 6.42
C LEU A 61 -1.05 8.61 6.77
N GLN A 62 -2.30 8.34 6.37
CA GLN A 62 -3.44 9.17 6.79
C GLN A 62 -4.13 8.49 7.97
N ILE A 63 -4.33 9.22 9.06
CA ILE A 63 -5.04 8.74 10.25
C ILE A 63 -6.23 9.64 10.54
N SER A 64 -7.35 9.02 10.91
CA SER A 64 -8.54 9.70 11.43
C SER A 64 -8.76 9.24 12.86
N CYS A 65 -8.76 10.18 13.81
CA CYS A 65 -9.09 9.92 15.21
C CYS A 65 -10.49 10.46 15.51
N ALA A 66 -11.33 9.62 16.11
CA ALA A 66 -12.62 10.02 16.66
C ALA A 66 -12.43 10.90 17.91
N THR A 67 -13.51 11.58 18.29
CA THR A 67 -13.61 12.37 19.53
C THR A 67 -13.31 11.57 20.80
N GLN A 68 -13.43 10.24 20.74
CA GLN A 68 -12.98 9.34 21.79
C GLN A 68 -12.12 8.23 21.17
N VAL A 69 -10.89 8.14 21.64
CA VAL A 69 -9.93 7.08 21.34
C VAL A 69 -9.73 6.27 22.62
N THR A 70 -9.72 4.94 22.50
CA THR A 70 -9.43 4.05 23.65
C THR A 70 -8.53 2.91 23.20
N ALA A 71 -7.73 2.37 24.11
CA ALA A 71 -6.93 1.17 23.85
C ALA A 71 -6.50 0.48 25.16
N ARG A 72 -5.79 -0.64 25.04
CA ARG A 72 -5.02 -1.27 26.11
C ARG A 72 -3.52 -1.20 25.80
N ILE A 73 -2.73 -0.71 26.73
CA ILE A 73 -1.26 -0.66 26.67
C ILE A 73 -0.66 -1.83 27.45
N GLU A 74 0.37 -2.43 26.86
CA GLU A 74 1.19 -3.54 27.36
C GLU A 74 2.64 -3.27 26.95
N HIS A 75 3.59 -4.04 27.47
CA HIS A 75 5.00 -3.82 27.14
C HIS A 75 5.23 -3.93 25.62
N LYS A 76 5.82 -2.88 25.04
CA LYS A 76 6.07 -2.67 23.60
C LYS A 76 4.84 -2.73 22.71
N LYS A 77 3.62 -2.65 23.27
CA LYS A 77 2.38 -2.94 22.52
C LYS A 77 1.16 -2.14 22.99
N ILE A 78 0.41 -1.63 22.02
CA ILE A 78 -0.97 -1.16 22.18
C ILE A 78 -1.88 -2.14 21.44
N LYS A 79 -2.99 -2.55 22.04
CA LYS A 79 -4.00 -3.43 21.45
C LYS A 79 -5.41 -2.99 21.78
N SER A 80 -6.41 -3.62 21.16
CA SER A 80 -7.83 -3.26 21.32
C SER A 80 -8.09 -1.77 21.03
N VAL A 81 -7.36 -1.20 20.06
CA VAL A 81 -7.51 0.22 19.69
C VAL A 81 -8.90 0.46 19.11
N THR A 82 -9.56 1.51 19.58
CA THR A 82 -10.83 2.01 19.05
C THR A 82 -10.77 3.51 18.80
N GLY A 83 -11.64 4.00 17.92
CA GLY A 83 -11.68 5.41 17.53
C GLY A 83 -10.62 5.83 16.50
N ILE A 84 -9.60 5.01 16.22
CA ILE A 84 -8.56 5.33 15.24
C ILE A 84 -8.77 4.53 13.95
N LYS A 85 -8.73 5.22 12.81
CA LYS A 85 -8.69 4.61 11.48
C LYS A 85 -7.41 5.00 10.74
N ALA A 86 -6.73 4.02 10.16
CA ALA A 86 -5.69 4.24 9.17
C ALA A 86 -6.31 4.19 7.76
N LYS A 87 -5.79 4.97 6.82
CA LYS A 87 -6.18 4.88 5.42
C LYS A 87 -5.22 3.94 4.69
N GLU A 88 -5.76 2.78 4.30
CA GLU A 88 -5.06 1.79 3.49
C GLU A 88 -5.60 1.91 2.06
N TYR A 89 -4.73 2.29 1.12
CA TYR A 89 -5.08 2.67 -0.26
C TYR A 89 -6.23 3.72 -0.30
N MET A 90 -7.44 3.28 -0.64
CA MET A 90 -8.64 4.11 -0.77
C MET A 90 -9.63 3.96 0.40
N VAL A 91 -9.36 3.05 1.35
CA VAL A 91 -10.33 2.63 2.38
C VAL A 91 -9.84 3.02 3.77
N TRP A 92 -10.76 3.49 4.62
CA TRP A 92 -10.51 3.75 6.04
C TRP A 92 -10.74 2.48 6.87
N VAL A 93 -9.66 1.90 7.37
CA VAL A 93 -9.66 0.66 8.15
C VAL A 93 -9.38 0.98 9.61
N ASN A 94 -10.09 0.35 10.55
CA ASN A 94 -9.84 0.56 11.99
C ASN A 94 -8.44 0.07 12.35
N LEU A 95 -7.63 0.91 13.00
CA LEU A 95 -6.38 0.47 13.61
C LEU A 95 -6.70 -0.42 14.81
N SER A 96 -6.01 -1.54 15.00
CA SER A 96 -6.34 -2.54 16.03
C SER A 96 -5.21 -2.78 17.03
N GLU A 97 -3.97 -2.80 16.56
CA GLU A 97 -2.76 -2.98 17.36
C GLU A 97 -1.63 -2.09 16.82
N VAL A 98 -0.72 -1.67 17.70
CA VAL A 98 0.54 -1.00 17.39
C VAL A 98 1.61 -1.62 18.26
N PHE A 99 2.70 -2.15 17.71
CA PHE A 99 3.71 -2.85 18.50
C PHE A 99 5.12 -2.74 17.91
N VAL A 100 6.14 -2.82 18.77
CA VAL A 100 7.53 -3.02 18.35
C VAL A 100 7.80 -4.53 18.30
N ASP A 101 8.31 -5.03 17.19
CA ASP A 101 8.58 -6.47 17.00
C ASP A 101 9.90 -6.85 17.68
N GLU A 102 9.90 -7.90 18.51
CA GLU A 102 11.10 -8.41 19.18
C GLU A 102 12.18 -8.86 18.18
N LYS A 103 11.77 -9.34 16.99
CA LYS A 103 12.69 -9.74 15.91
C LYS A 103 13.22 -8.55 15.11
N LYS A 104 12.61 -7.37 15.25
CA LYS A 104 12.94 -6.14 14.51
C LYS A 104 12.75 -4.90 15.41
N PRO A 105 13.57 -4.75 16.47
CA PRO A 105 13.37 -3.74 17.50
C PRO A 105 13.41 -2.30 16.98
N ASP A 106 14.08 -2.05 15.84
CA ASP A 106 14.16 -0.73 15.19
C ASP A 106 12.87 -0.31 14.46
N PHE A 107 11.84 -1.17 14.44
CA PHE A 107 10.59 -0.94 13.71
C PHE A 107 9.35 -1.00 14.60
N ILE A 108 8.44 -0.05 14.40
CA ILE A 108 7.09 -0.08 14.95
C ILE A 108 6.09 -0.47 13.88
N THR A 109 5.22 -1.42 14.23
CA THR A 109 4.26 -2.05 13.32
C THR A 109 2.84 -1.67 13.71
N PHE A 110 2.13 -1.07 12.76
CA PHE A 110 0.72 -0.71 12.83
C PHE A 110 -0.09 -1.80 12.16
N LYS A 111 -0.99 -2.45 12.91
CA LYS A 111 -1.87 -3.50 12.42
C LYS A 111 -3.32 -3.01 12.47
N ALA A 112 -3.90 -2.80 11.30
CA ALA A 112 -5.31 -2.50 11.14
C ALA A 112 -6.15 -3.78 10.98
N ALA A 113 -7.47 -3.63 11.07
CA ALA A 113 -8.42 -4.70 10.83
C ALA A 113 -8.24 -5.32 9.43
N LEU A 114 -8.79 -6.52 9.21
CA LEU A 114 -8.59 -7.31 7.99
C LEU A 114 -7.13 -7.72 7.71
N GLY A 115 -6.19 -7.50 8.64
CA GLY A 115 -4.80 -7.96 8.55
C GLY A 115 -3.80 -6.96 7.96
N PHE A 116 -4.27 -5.80 7.47
CA PHE A 116 -3.40 -4.74 6.95
C PHE A 116 -2.34 -4.35 7.98
N THR A 117 -1.07 -4.42 7.58
CA THR A 117 0.07 -4.24 8.48
C THR A 117 1.13 -3.38 7.80
N ARG A 118 1.52 -2.26 8.42
CA ARG A 118 2.63 -1.39 7.97
C ARG A 118 3.64 -1.24 9.10
N SER A 119 4.92 -1.45 8.77
CA SER A 119 6.04 -1.23 9.69
C SER A 119 6.81 0.01 9.29
N PHE A 120 7.20 0.81 10.28
CA PHE A 120 7.90 2.08 10.12
C PHE A 120 9.15 2.07 11.01
N ALA A 121 10.26 2.66 10.55
CA ALA A 121 11.45 2.80 11.38
C ALA A 121 11.14 3.71 12.59
N LEU A 122 11.63 3.36 13.78
CA LEU A 122 11.41 4.14 15.01
C LEU A 122 11.95 5.58 14.90
N SER A 123 12.98 5.80 14.09
CA SER A 123 13.55 7.11 13.77
C SER A 123 12.57 8.08 13.08
N LEU A 124 11.41 7.60 12.61
CA LEU A 124 10.35 8.46 12.05
C LEU A 124 9.42 9.06 13.12
N PHE A 125 9.59 8.69 14.40
CA PHE A 125 8.74 9.08 15.52
C PHE A 125 9.51 9.89 16.58
N THR A 126 10.57 10.60 16.19
CA THR A 126 11.30 11.49 17.10
C THR A 126 10.49 12.76 17.43
N PRO A 127 10.76 13.43 18.56
CA PRO A 127 10.09 14.67 18.92
C PRO A 127 10.23 15.76 17.85
N GLU A 128 11.36 15.86 17.16
CA GLU A 128 11.63 16.87 16.12
C GLU A 128 10.80 16.59 14.87
N ALA A 129 10.76 15.31 14.46
CA ALA A 129 9.92 14.86 13.34
C ALA A 129 8.47 15.25 13.61
N ILE A 130 7.94 14.99 14.81
CA ILE A 130 6.55 15.27 15.20
C ILE A 130 6.29 16.76 15.43
N THR A 131 7.22 17.52 16.01
CA THR A 131 7.04 18.97 16.28
C THR A 131 6.91 19.78 14.99
N GLY A 132 7.59 19.35 13.92
CA GLY A 132 7.42 19.93 12.58
C GLY A 132 6.00 19.82 12.01
N PHE A 133 5.17 18.88 12.46
CA PHE A 133 3.77 18.75 12.02
C PHE A 133 2.88 19.88 12.52
N PHE A 134 2.99 20.20 13.81
CA PHE A 134 2.15 21.21 14.46
C PHE A 134 2.62 22.63 14.11
N ALA A 135 3.94 22.86 14.10
CA ALA A 135 4.52 24.17 13.75
C ALA A 135 4.18 24.61 12.30
N ALA A 136 4.07 23.66 11.36
CA ALA A 136 3.71 23.96 9.97
C ALA A 136 2.22 24.33 9.79
N ARG A 137 1.34 23.94 10.73
CA ARG A 137 -0.13 24.13 10.62
C ARG A 137 -0.60 25.46 11.25
N SER A 138 0.09 25.96 12.28
CA SER A 138 -0.18 27.26 12.91
C SER A 138 -0.18 28.45 11.92
N LYS A 139 0.65 28.41 10.88
CA LYS A 139 0.73 29.48 9.87
C LYS A 139 -0.44 29.51 8.87
N GLY A 140 -1.40 28.59 8.97
CA GLY A 140 -2.54 28.46 8.04
C GLY A 140 -3.86 29.11 8.48
N HIS A 141 -3.95 29.67 9.69
CA HIS A 141 -5.17 30.28 10.22
C HIS A 141 -4.95 31.71 10.73
N HIS A 142 -5.01 32.68 9.81
CA HIS A 142 -5.45 34.03 10.15
C HIS A 142 -6.48 34.54 9.14
N ASN A 143 -7.46 35.27 9.68
CA ASN A 143 -8.79 35.46 9.12
C ASN A 143 -8.82 36.20 7.77
N LYS A 144 -9.87 35.92 6.98
CA LYS A 144 -10.59 37.00 6.31
C LYS A 144 -12.10 36.79 6.42
N VAL A 145 -12.76 37.82 6.95
CA VAL A 145 -14.18 37.92 7.31
C VAL A 145 -14.49 39.43 7.26
N ASP A 146 -15.57 39.93 6.67
CA ASP A 146 -16.46 39.40 5.61
C ASP A 146 -17.18 40.62 5.00
N GLU A 147 -17.57 40.60 3.73
CA GLU A 147 -18.47 41.65 3.20
C GLU A 147 -19.38 41.21 2.03
N GLU A 148 -20.46 41.97 1.87
CA GLU A 148 -21.80 41.54 1.48
C GLU A 148 -22.06 41.13 0.01
N GLY A 149 -23.15 40.38 -0.17
CA GLY A 149 -24.28 40.93 -0.94
C GLY A 149 -24.48 40.51 -2.40
N LYS A 150 -25.26 39.43 -2.61
CA LYS A 150 -26.53 39.38 -3.39
C LYS A 150 -26.89 37.96 -3.84
N LYS A 151 -28.17 37.60 -3.68
CA LYS A 151 -28.77 36.35 -4.15
C LYS A 151 -29.57 36.65 -5.43
N ALA A 152 -29.36 35.89 -6.49
CA ALA A 152 -30.14 35.93 -7.73
C ALA A 152 -30.40 34.49 -8.25
N PRO A 153 -31.45 34.26 -9.06
CA PRO A 153 -32.17 32.98 -9.04
C PRO A 153 -31.60 31.88 -9.95
N ARG A 154 -31.99 30.65 -9.63
CA ARG A 154 -31.68 29.41 -10.36
C ARG A 154 -32.63 29.22 -11.56
N PRO A 155 -32.13 28.98 -12.79
CA PRO A 155 -32.94 28.44 -13.89
C PRO A 155 -33.15 26.94 -13.70
N THR A 156 -34.38 26.47 -13.87
CA THR A 156 -34.76 25.05 -13.96
C THR A 156 -34.82 24.56 -15.41
N THR A 157 -35.18 23.28 -15.59
CA THR A 157 -35.58 22.61 -16.87
C THR A 157 -34.40 22.15 -17.78
N PRO A 158 -34.54 21.04 -18.53
CA PRO A 158 -34.78 19.69 -18.01
C PRO A 158 -33.76 18.65 -18.51
N THR A 159 -33.74 17.47 -17.86
CA THR A 159 -32.95 16.30 -18.28
C THR A 159 -33.50 15.65 -19.57
N PRO A 160 -32.68 15.37 -20.59
CA PRO A 160 -33.02 14.42 -21.65
C PRO A 160 -32.73 12.99 -21.18
N ASN A 161 -33.76 12.15 -21.13
CA ASN A 161 -33.58 10.70 -20.98
C ASN A 161 -32.97 10.13 -22.26
N LEU A 162 -31.69 9.75 -22.21
CA LEU A 162 -31.08 8.85 -23.19
C LEU A 162 -30.99 7.45 -22.59
N LEU A 163 -31.77 6.52 -23.15
CA LEU A 163 -31.61 5.10 -22.84
C LEU A 163 -30.19 4.67 -23.20
N ALA A 164 -29.40 4.28 -22.21
CA ALA A 164 -28.14 3.59 -22.46
C ALA A 164 -28.44 2.21 -23.09
N PRO A 165 -27.84 1.87 -24.26
CA PRO A 165 -27.95 0.52 -24.80
C PRO A 165 -27.38 -0.50 -23.81
N LYS A 166 -28.05 -1.66 -23.68
CA LYS A 166 -27.56 -2.76 -22.84
C LYS A 166 -26.15 -3.15 -23.30
N LEU A 167 -25.16 -2.97 -22.42
CA LEU A 167 -23.76 -3.27 -22.69
C LEU A 167 -23.60 -4.76 -23.06
N GLN A 168 -23.44 -5.05 -24.35
CA GLN A 168 -23.15 -6.41 -24.79
C GLN A 168 -21.77 -6.83 -24.29
N ARG A 169 -21.66 -8.11 -23.94
CA ARG A 169 -20.48 -8.72 -23.32
C ARG A 169 -19.28 -8.57 -24.27
N GLY A 170 -18.35 -7.68 -23.91
CA GLY A 170 -17.27 -7.24 -24.79
C GLY A 170 -16.39 -8.39 -25.28
N ARG A 171 -16.12 -8.40 -26.58
CA ARG A 171 -15.09 -9.24 -27.20
C ARG A 171 -13.73 -8.66 -26.81
N GLU A 172 -12.93 -9.43 -26.08
CA GLU A 172 -11.58 -9.03 -25.68
C GLU A 172 -10.71 -8.85 -26.93
N VAL A 173 -10.28 -7.61 -27.20
CA VAL A 173 -9.43 -7.26 -28.35
C VAL A 173 -7.98 -7.28 -27.86
N SER A 174 -7.14 -8.11 -28.46
CA SER A 174 -5.71 -8.19 -28.13
C SER A 174 -5.02 -6.86 -28.42
N VAL A 175 -4.23 -6.38 -27.46
CA VAL A 175 -3.38 -5.19 -27.61
C VAL A 175 -2.22 -5.49 -28.56
N VAL A 176 -1.81 -6.76 -28.64
CA VAL A 176 -0.77 -7.23 -29.57
C VAL A 176 -1.30 -7.28 -31.00
N THR A 177 -0.68 -6.50 -31.89
CA THR A 177 -1.03 -6.44 -33.32
C THR A 177 -0.13 -7.33 -34.18
N GLN A 178 -0.61 -7.72 -35.37
CA GLN A 178 0.17 -8.54 -36.32
C GLN A 178 1.49 -7.88 -36.73
N ALA A 179 1.54 -6.54 -36.81
CA ALA A 179 2.75 -5.78 -37.11
C ALA A 179 3.80 -5.83 -35.99
N MET A 180 3.37 -6.02 -34.73
CA MET A 180 4.27 -6.26 -33.60
C MET A 180 4.79 -7.70 -33.63
N LYS A 181 3.94 -8.68 -33.93
CA LYS A 181 4.34 -10.10 -34.09
C LYS A 181 5.39 -10.29 -35.18
N ALA A 182 5.27 -9.55 -36.29
CA ALA A 182 6.25 -9.58 -37.38
C ALA A 182 7.66 -9.07 -37.03
N LYS A 183 7.83 -8.41 -35.87
CA LYS A 183 9.12 -7.90 -35.35
C LYS A 183 9.57 -8.61 -34.07
N ALA A 184 8.88 -9.68 -33.68
CA ALA A 184 9.10 -10.36 -32.42
C ALA A 184 9.59 -11.78 -32.65
N GLU A 185 10.36 -12.29 -31.69
CA GLU A 185 10.51 -13.72 -31.51
C GLU A 185 9.25 -14.23 -30.80
N VAL A 186 8.42 -15.00 -31.51
CA VAL A 186 7.15 -15.52 -30.99
C VAL A 186 7.24 -17.04 -30.83
N PHE A 187 6.97 -17.51 -29.63
CA PHE A 187 6.96 -18.92 -29.24
C PHE A 187 5.56 -19.33 -28.81
N TYR A 188 5.25 -20.62 -28.93
CA TYR A 188 3.95 -21.18 -28.60
C TYR A 188 4.10 -22.43 -27.74
N GLY A 189 3.11 -22.71 -26.90
CA GLY A 189 3.09 -23.87 -26.01
C GLY A 189 3.79 -23.60 -24.67
N ASP A 190 3.18 -24.10 -23.59
CA ASP A 190 3.46 -23.68 -22.22
C ASP A 190 4.90 -23.93 -21.75
N GLU A 191 5.47 -25.09 -22.08
CA GLU A 191 6.85 -25.44 -21.70
C GLU A 191 7.87 -24.50 -22.35
N THR A 192 7.85 -24.38 -23.69
CA THR A 192 8.75 -23.49 -24.44
C THR A 192 8.55 -22.03 -24.08
N CYS A 193 7.31 -21.57 -23.86
CA CYS A 193 7.04 -20.19 -23.45
C CYS A 193 7.61 -19.90 -22.05
N ARG A 194 7.45 -20.81 -21.09
CA ARG A 194 8.02 -20.66 -19.74
C ARG A 194 9.54 -20.67 -19.75
N GLU A 195 10.16 -21.59 -20.51
CA GLU A 195 11.61 -21.66 -20.66
C GLU A 195 12.18 -20.33 -21.21
N LYS A 196 11.64 -19.85 -22.34
CA LYS A 196 12.09 -18.58 -22.96
C LYS A 196 11.85 -17.38 -22.06
N PHE A 197 10.75 -17.36 -21.31
CA PHE A 197 10.47 -16.28 -20.36
C PHE A 197 11.43 -16.29 -19.16
N MET A 198 11.76 -17.45 -18.59
CA MET A 198 12.75 -17.57 -17.52
C MET A 198 14.15 -17.16 -17.99
N LEU A 199 14.55 -17.54 -19.20
CA LEU A 199 15.82 -17.11 -19.79
C LEU A 199 15.88 -15.58 -19.93
N LEU A 200 14.80 -14.93 -20.40
CA LEU A 200 14.73 -13.47 -20.47
C LEU A 200 14.83 -12.82 -19.09
N LEU A 201 14.12 -13.33 -18.08
CA LEU A 201 14.21 -12.81 -16.70
C LEU A 201 15.65 -12.84 -16.20
N ALA A 202 16.34 -13.97 -16.36
CA ALA A 202 17.75 -14.11 -15.98
C ALA A 202 18.68 -13.15 -16.74
N GLU A 203 18.50 -13.02 -18.06
CA GLU A 203 19.27 -12.10 -18.91
C GLU A 203 19.17 -10.65 -18.44
N ILE A 204 17.96 -10.21 -18.07
CA ILE A 204 17.72 -8.84 -17.60
C ILE A 204 17.95 -8.65 -16.10
N GLY A 205 18.36 -9.67 -15.33
CA GLY A 205 18.63 -9.53 -13.89
C GLY A 205 17.38 -9.50 -12.99
N LEU A 206 16.31 -10.20 -13.41
CA LEU A 206 15.13 -10.46 -12.58
C LEU A 206 15.08 -11.93 -12.15
N PRO A 207 14.52 -12.24 -10.97
CA PRO A 207 14.55 -13.60 -10.45
C PRO A 207 13.54 -14.49 -11.19
N ASN A 208 13.94 -15.71 -11.53
CA ASN A 208 13.13 -16.61 -12.38
C ASN A 208 11.76 -16.97 -11.77
N GLY A 209 11.64 -16.95 -10.45
CA GLY A 209 10.38 -17.20 -9.73
C GLY A 209 9.52 -15.95 -9.56
N LEU A 210 9.83 -14.84 -10.25
CA LEU A 210 9.07 -13.58 -10.15
C LEU A 210 7.59 -13.76 -10.43
N LEU A 211 7.23 -14.53 -11.46
CA LEU A 211 5.85 -14.81 -11.86
C LEU A 211 5.61 -16.32 -11.87
N THR A 212 4.53 -16.77 -11.23
CA THR A 212 4.06 -18.17 -11.32
C THR A 212 3.19 -18.25 -12.56
N LEU A 213 3.77 -18.73 -13.67
CA LEU A 213 3.10 -18.79 -14.96
C LEU A 213 2.89 -20.26 -15.35
N GLU A 214 1.66 -20.59 -15.71
CA GLU A 214 1.25 -21.87 -16.28
C GLU A 214 0.19 -21.61 -17.37
N GLU A 215 -0.01 -22.59 -18.24
CA GLU A 215 -0.93 -22.55 -19.38
C GLU A 215 -0.71 -21.35 -20.32
N ILE A 216 0.56 -21.01 -20.59
CA ILE A 216 0.93 -20.01 -21.58
C ILE A 216 0.75 -20.60 -22.98
N GLU A 217 -0.08 -19.96 -23.81
CA GLU A 217 -0.30 -20.37 -25.20
C GLU A 217 0.72 -19.73 -26.15
N GLU A 218 1.07 -18.47 -25.89
CA GLU A 218 1.92 -17.64 -26.74
C GLU A 218 2.78 -16.72 -25.88
N TYR A 219 4.07 -16.67 -26.16
CA TYR A 219 5.03 -15.69 -25.64
C TYR A 219 5.63 -14.95 -26.82
N GLY A 220 5.79 -13.64 -26.70
CA GLY A 220 6.44 -12.83 -27.72
C GLY A 220 7.34 -11.77 -27.14
N TYR A 221 8.48 -11.55 -27.80
CA TYR A 221 9.50 -10.60 -27.38
C TYR A 221 10.06 -9.80 -28.57
N VAL A 222 9.95 -8.47 -28.51
CA VAL A 222 10.52 -7.53 -29.47
C VAL A 222 11.83 -6.97 -28.89
N LYS A 223 12.94 -7.64 -29.20
CA LYS A 223 14.30 -7.30 -28.72
C LYS A 223 14.63 -5.80 -28.84
N ASP A 224 14.33 -5.20 -29.99
CA ASP A 224 14.59 -3.77 -30.28
C ASP A 224 13.97 -2.77 -29.28
N THR A 225 12.90 -3.17 -28.59
CA THR A 225 12.09 -2.28 -27.73
C THR A 225 11.94 -2.76 -26.29
N GLY A 226 12.41 -3.97 -25.98
CA GLY A 226 12.11 -4.64 -24.72
C GLY A 226 10.64 -5.05 -24.54
N PHE A 227 9.77 -4.88 -25.54
CA PHE A 227 8.34 -5.21 -25.39
C PHE A 227 8.11 -6.71 -25.33
N VAL A 228 7.40 -7.16 -24.29
CA VAL A 228 7.05 -8.56 -24.03
C VAL A 228 5.55 -8.70 -23.90
N TRP A 229 5.01 -9.80 -24.42
CA TRP A 229 3.68 -10.27 -24.05
C TRP A 229 3.64 -11.77 -23.74
N LEU A 230 2.65 -12.12 -22.93
CA LEU A 230 2.26 -13.49 -22.60
C LEU A 230 0.75 -13.60 -22.80
N ARG A 231 0.30 -14.62 -23.55
CA ARG A 231 -1.11 -15.01 -23.61
C ARG A 231 -1.32 -16.30 -22.84
N HIS A 232 -2.17 -16.24 -21.82
CA HIS A 232 -2.66 -17.41 -21.09
C HIS A 232 -3.94 -17.95 -21.73
N ARG A 233 -4.15 -19.26 -21.62
CA ARG A 233 -5.38 -19.91 -22.11
C ARG A 233 -6.66 -19.38 -21.44
N LYS A 234 -6.56 -18.99 -20.16
CA LYS A 234 -7.64 -18.40 -19.34
C LYS A 234 -7.04 -17.49 -18.27
N LYS A 235 -7.80 -16.50 -17.85
CA LYS A 235 -7.51 -15.71 -16.63
C LYS A 235 -7.47 -16.64 -15.41
N ARG A 236 -6.46 -16.52 -14.55
CA ARG A 236 -6.28 -17.38 -13.36
C ARG A 236 -5.74 -16.61 -12.15
N GLU A 237 -6.14 -17.07 -10.97
CA GLU A 237 -5.55 -16.72 -9.68
C GLU A 237 -4.50 -17.76 -9.30
N TYR A 238 -3.31 -17.33 -8.89
CA TYR A 238 -2.23 -18.17 -8.35
C TYR A 238 -1.88 -17.70 -6.95
N TYR A 239 -1.62 -18.65 -6.06
CA TYR A 239 -1.11 -18.38 -4.72
C TYR A 239 0.41 -18.32 -4.77
N LYS A 240 1.01 -17.20 -4.32
CA LYS A 240 2.46 -17.02 -4.40
C LYS A 240 3.17 -17.31 -3.08
N PHE A 241 2.74 -16.67 -1.99
CA PHE A 241 3.27 -16.90 -0.65
C PHE A 241 2.27 -16.44 0.42
N GLU A 242 2.11 -17.25 1.48
CA GLU A 242 1.31 -17.15 2.72
C GLU A 242 -0.07 -16.46 2.70
N ASN A 243 -0.23 -15.26 2.11
CA ASN A 243 -1.50 -14.54 1.96
C ASN A 243 -1.61 -13.70 0.66
N THR A 244 -0.64 -13.78 -0.27
CA THR A 244 -0.68 -13.03 -1.54
C THR A 244 -1.18 -13.89 -2.69
N VAL A 245 -2.31 -13.50 -3.28
CA VAL A 245 -2.84 -14.08 -4.52
C VAL A 245 -2.48 -13.14 -5.68
N VAL A 246 -1.97 -13.69 -6.78
CA VAL A 246 -1.70 -12.95 -8.01
C VAL A 246 -2.68 -13.42 -9.09
N PHE A 247 -3.39 -12.47 -9.69
CA PHE A 247 -4.27 -12.71 -10.84
C PHE A 247 -3.55 -12.30 -12.11
N TYR A 248 -3.54 -13.21 -13.09
CA TYR A 248 -3.12 -12.95 -14.45
C TYR A 248 -4.34 -12.93 -15.36
N ASP A 249 -4.40 -11.90 -16.19
CA ASP A 249 -5.38 -11.75 -17.26
C ASP A 249 -5.01 -12.64 -18.47
N THR A 250 -5.89 -12.73 -19.48
CA THR A 250 -5.67 -13.55 -20.68
C THR A 250 -4.44 -13.06 -21.44
N GLU A 251 -4.19 -11.75 -21.44
CA GLU A 251 -3.04 -11.10 -22.07
C GLU A 251 -2.32 -10.22 -21.03
N VAL A 252 -1.03 -10.48 -20.86
CA VAL A 252 -0.12 -9.73 -19.98
C VAL A 252 0.93 -9.09 -20.88
N THR A 253 1.08 -7.76 -20.80
CA THR A 253 2.09 -7.02 -21.59
C THR A 253 2.96 -6.14 -20.70
N ALA A 254 4.21 -5.93 -21.08
CA ALA A 254 5.11 -5.00 -20.41
C ALA A 254 6.33 -4.65 -21.29
N TYR A 255 7.16 -3.72 -20.79
CA TYR A 255 8.49 -3.42 -21.32
C TYR A 255 9.55 -3.87 -20.33
N PHE A 256 10.50 -4.66 -20.80
CA PHE A 256 11.58 -5.27 -20.04
C PHE A 256 12.86 -4.45 -20.23
N GLU A 257 13.47 -4.05 -19.13
CA GLU A 257 14.73 -3.31 -19.03
C GLU A 257 15.63 -4.00 -17.99
N ARG A 258 16.92 -3.65 -17.95
CA ARG A 258 17.82 -4.21 -16.94
C ARG A 258 17.31 -3.94 -15.51
N ASN A 259 17.21 -5.00 -14.73
CA ASN A 259 16.66 -5.10 -13.38
C ASN A 259 15.20 -4.58 -13.26
N LYS A 260 14.43 -4.46 -14.35
CA LYS A 260 13.17 -3.71 -14.33
C LYS A 260 12.11 -4.11 -15.38
N ILE A 261 10.84 -4.10 -14.97
CA ILE A 261 9.64 -4.21 -15.81
C ILE A 261 8.84 -2.90 -15.70
N LYS A 262 8.47 -2.30 -16.83
CA LYS A 262 7.65 -1.08 -16.93
C LYS A 262 6.34 -1.32 -17.66
N ASN A 263 5.35 -0.47 -17.40
CA ASN A 263 4.01 -0.49 -18.01
C ASN A 263 3.38 -1.89 -17.99
N LEU A 264 3.54 -2.61 -16.88
CA LEU A 264 2.97 -3.93 -16.70
C LEU A 264 1.44 -3.83 -16.77
N THR A 265 0.82 -4.67 -17.59
CA THR A 265 -0.63 -4.84 -17.72
C THR A 265 -1.01 -6.29 -17.45
N GLY A 266 -2.30 -6.56 -17.27
CA GLY A 266 -2.81 -7.92 -17.05
C GLY A 266 -2.45 -8.57 -15.70
N VAL A 267 -1.62 -7.93 -14.86
CA VAL A 267 -1.24 -8.48 -13.54
C VAL A 267 -1.86 -7.68 -12.41
N LYS A 268 -2.53 -8.38 -11.49
CA LYS A 268 -3.09 -7.81 -10.24
C LYS A 268 -2.64 -8.62 -9.04
N ALA A 269 -2.29 -7.95 -7.96
CA ALA A 269 -2.10 -8.60 -6.66
C ALA A 269 -3.36 -8.40 -5.80
N ARG A 270 -3.78 -9.44 -5.08
CA ARG A 270 -4.79 -9.35 -4.02
C ARG A 270 -4.09 -9.06 -2.70
N GLU A 271 -4.37 -7.91 -2.13
CA GLU A 271 -4.01 -7.60 -0.74
C GLU A 271 -5.31 -7.68 0.07
N PHE A 272 -5.46 -8.78 0.83
CA PHE A 272 -6.66 -9.17 1.58
C PHE A 272 -7.93 -9.29 0.72
N LEU A 273 -8.72 -8.22 0.59
CA LEU A 273 -9.99 -8.18 -0.13
C LEU A 273 -9.97 -7.28 -1.37
N ILE A 274 -8.86 -6.60 -1.66
CA ILE A 274 -8.76 -5.62 -2.74
C ILE A 274 -7.79 -6.13 -3.82
N TRP A 275 -8.23 -6.07 -5.08
CA TRP A 275 -7.39 -6.30 -6.24
C TRP A 275 -6.68 -5.01 -6.65
N ILE A 276 -5.35 -5.07 -6.74
CA ILE A 276 -4.47 -3.93 -7.00
C ILE A 276 -3.67 -4.21 -8.27
N THR A 277 -3.83 -3.37 -9.29
CA THR A 277 -3.09 -3.50 -10.56
C THR A 277 -1.63 -3.08 -10.37
N LEU A 278 -0.72 -3.96 -10.76
CA LEU A 278 0.72 -3.69 -10.78
C LEU A 278 1.09 -3.00 -12.09
N SER A 279 2.07 -2.09 -12.04
CA SER A 279 2.50 -1.28 -13.19
C SER A 279 4.01 -1.28 -13.42
N GLU A 280 4.81 -1.50 -12.37
CA GLU A 280 6.26 -1.56 -12.43
C GLU A 280 6.77 -2.63 -11.46
N ILE A 281 7.83 -3.33 -11.84
CA ILE A 281 8.61 -4.19 -10.95
C ILE A 281 10.08 -3.80 -11.13
N SER A 282 10.84 -3.64 -10.05
CA SER A 282 12.28 -3.31 -10.15
C SER A 282 13.08 -3.94 -9.02
N VAL A 283 14.21 -4.55 -9.36
CA VAL A 283 15.21 -4.99 -8.39
C VAL A 283 16.18 -3.85 -8.11
N ASN A 284 16.51 -3.63 -6.84
CA ASN A 284 17.55 -2.73 -6.40
C ASN A 284 18.71 -3.57 -5.82
N ASP A 285 19.82 -3.60 -6.55
CA ASP A 285 21.04 -4.36 -6.28
C ASP A 285 22.14 -3.51 -5.61
N ASN A 286 21.87 -2.25 -5.27
CA ASN A 286 22.81 -1.33 -4.59
C ASN A 286 23.42 -1.89 -3.29
N ASN A 287 22.81 -2.91 -2.68
CA ASN A 287 23.39 -3.66 -1.57
C ASN A 287 23.19 -5.17 -1.78
N PRO A 288 24.22 -5.93 -2.22
CA PRO A 288 24.12 -7.37 -2.44
C PRO A 288 23.70 -8.18 -1.21
N ARG A 289 23.95 -7.68 0.02
CA ARG A 289 23.55 -8.35 1.27
C ARG A 289 22.08 -8.09 1.67
N ALA A 290 21.39 -7.22 0.95
CA ALA A 290 20.00 -6.85 1.21
C ALA A 290 19.27 -6.47 -0.10
N ALA A 291 19.46 -7.28 -1.15
CA ALA A 291 18.81 -7.04 -2.44
C ALA A 291 17.28 -7.08 -2.28
N LEU A 292 16.61 -6.03 -2.74
CA LEU A 292 15.16 -5.88 -2.63
C LEU A 292 14.53 -5.82 -4.02
N ILE A 293 13.46 -6.58 -4.19
CA ILE A 293 12.54 -6.40 -5.32
C ILE A 293 11.37 -5.51 -4.90
N THR A 294 11.03 -4.54 -5.74
CA THR A 294 10.01 -3.53 -5.47
C THR A 294 8.93 -3.59 -6.54
N PHE A 295 7.69 -3.76 -6.10
CA PHE A 295 6.50 -3.72 -6.93
C PHE A 295 5.85 -2.35 -6.79
N LYS A 296 5.43 -1.75 -7.90
CA LYS A 296 4.64 -0.51 -7.91
C LYS A 296 3.28 -0.74 -8.54
N THR A 297 2.34 0.05 -8.07
CA THR A 297 0.93 0.03 -8.47
C THR A 297 0.64 1.20 -9.40
N THR A 298 -0.41 1.08 -10.22
CA THR A 298 -0.87 2.20 -11.07
C THR A 298 -1.27 3.44 -10.26
N ALA A 299 -1.57 3.30 -8.96
CA ALA A 299 -1.86 4.38 -8.03
C ALA A 299 -0.61 5.08 -7.45
N GLY A 300 0.60 4.69 -7.88
CA GLY A 300 1.87 5.31 -7.44
C GLY A 300 2.35 4.85 -6.05
N LEU A 301 1.73 3.84 -5.46
CA LEU A 301 2.22 3.16 -4.25
C LEU A 301 3.20 2.04 -4.61
N SER A 302 4.17 1.78 -3.74
CA SER A 302 5.18 0.74 -3.92
C SER A 302 5.38 -0.11 -2.66
N LYS A 303 5.70 -1.40 -2.84
CA LYS A 303 6.00 -2.35 -1.77
C LYS A 303 7.23 -3.17 -2.13
N SER A 304 8.17 -3.32 -1.19
CA SER A 304 9.44 -4.01 -1.39
C SER A 304 9.54 -5.27 -0.54
N PHE A 305 10.22 -6.28 -1.08
CA PHE A 305 10.41 -7.60 -0.47
C PHE A 305 11.87 -8.06 -0.66
N PRO A 306 12.41 -8.94 0.21
CA PRO A 306 13.68 -9.62 -0.05
C PRO A 306 13.65 -10.34 -1.40
N LEU A 307 14.71 -10.18 -2.20
CA LEU A 307 14.80 -10.78 -3.54
C LEU A 307 14.66 -12.31 -3.51
N SER A 308 15.24 -12.94 -2.48
CA SER A 308 15.24 -14.40 -2.26
C SER A 308 13.85 -15.03 -2.12
N LEU A 309 12.78 -14.25 -1.85
CA LEU A 309 11.39 -14.77 -1.87
C LEU A 309 10.88 -15.07 -3.29
N PHE A 310 11.64 -14.69 -4.32
CA PHE A 310 11.27 -14.81 -5.74
C PHE A 310 12.28 -15.65 -6.53
N GLU A 311 13.32 -16.15 -5.88
CA GLU A 311 14.25 -17.12 -6.47
C GLU A 311 13.59 -18.50 -6.48
N VAL A 312 13.69 -19.23 -7.60
CA VAL A 312 13.24 -20.63 -7.63
C VAL A 312 14.29 -21.44 -6.91
N ILE A 313 13.89 -22.17 -5.87
CA ILE A 313 14.70 -23.28 -5.37
C ILE A 313 14.73 -24.32 -6.47
N VAL A 314 15.80 -24.32 -7.27
CA VAL A 314 16.10 -25.44 -8.16
C VAL A 314 16.38 -26.62 -7.24
N ALA A 315 15.43 -27.54 -7.13
CA ALA A 315 15.70 -28.82 -6.51
C ALA A 315 16.71 -29.54 -7.41
N ASP A 316 17.95 -29.68 -6.92
CA ASP A 316 18.95 -30.53 -7.55
C ASP A 316 18.34 -31.92 -7.73
N LYS A 317 18.18 -32.31 -8.99
CA LYS A 317 17.90 -33.69 -9.36
C LYS A 317 19.24 -34.38 -9.53
N GLU A 318 19.71 -35.02 -8.46
CA GLU A 318 20.63 -36.16 -8.55
C GLU A 318 20.02 -37.30 -9.40
#